data_AF-A0A381FAF2-F1
#
_entry.id   AF-A0A381FAF2-F1
#
_cell.length_a   1.000
_cell.length_b   1.000
_cell.length_c   1.000
_cell.angle_alpha   90.00
_cell.angle_beta   90.00
_cell.angle_gamma   90.00
#
_symmetry.space_group_name_H-M   'P 1'
#
loop_
_entity.id
_entity.type
_entity.pdbx_description
1 polymer ?
#
loop_
_entity_poly.entity_id
_entity_poly.type
_entity_poly.pdbx_seq_one_letter_code
_entity_poly.pdbx_strand_id
1 'polypeptide(L)'
;MDMAEDSEGVYNDVMELIREEAIEKKIEYDGYYRIKWEEEAENIMTFNKEYFENKDRRDLYVFKAALDDKEIFQLLHYIWNLAKGEDLNENILHREIYALEEKGVSF
;
A
#
# COMPACT_ATOMS: atom_id res chain seq x y z
N MET A 1 -19.04 -22.16 3.43
CA MET A 1 -18.72 -20.88 2.75
C MET A 1 -17.55 -20.33 3.54
N ASP A 2 -16.37 -20.34 2.93
CA ASP A 2 -15.08 -20.16 3.60
C ASP A 2 -14.93 -18.75 4.14
N MET A 3 -14.97 -18.59 5.47
CA MET A 3 -14.71 -17.30 6.13
C MET A 3 -13.30 -16.76 5.87
N ALA A 4 -12.38 -17.60 5.40
CA ALA A 4 -11.00 -17.20 5.10
C ALA A 4 -10.88 -16.35 3.82
N GLU A 5 -11.67 -16.64 2.77
CA GLU A 5 -11.68 -15.84 1.54
C GLU A 5 -12.17 -14.40 1.78
N ASP A 6 -13.05 -14.21 2.76
CA ASP A 6 -13.64 -12.91 3.10
C ASP A 6 -12.61 -11.98 3.77
N SER A 7 -11.72 -12.54 4.60
CA SER A 7 -10.72 -11.75 5.35
C SER A 7 -9.58 -11.20 4.47
N GLU A 8 -9.14 -11.98 3.48
CA GLU A 8 -8.07 -11.55 2.55
C GLU A 8 -8.61 -10.54 1.52
N GLY A 9 -9.85 -10.71 1.07
CA GLY A 9 -10.53 -9.72 0.24
C GLY A 9 -10.63 -8.36 0.94
N VAL A 10 -11.16 -8.36 2.17
CA VAL A 10 -11.29 -7.13 2.98
C VAL A 10 -9.93 -6.47 3.25
N TYR A 11 -8.89 -7.25 3.56
CA TYR A 11 -7.54 -6.69 3.74
C TYR A 11 -7.07 -5.98 2.47
N ASN A 12 -7.20 -6.64 1.31
CA ASN A 12 -6.76 -6.07 0.04
C ASN A 12 -7.54 -4.79 -0.31
N ASP A 13 -8.86 -4.77 -0.13
CA ASP A 13 -9.69 -3.61 -0.42
C ASP A 13 -9.30 -2.42 0.48
N VAL A 14 -9.06 -2.67 1.77
CA VAL A 14 -8.63 -1.63 2.70
C VAL A 14 -7.21 -1.14 2.40
N MET A 15 -6.30 -2.00 1.96
CA MET A 15 -4.96 -1.57 1.52
C MET A 15 -5.03 -0.63 0.31
N GLU A 16 -5.99 -0.82 -0.60
CA GLU A 16 -6.22 0.14 -1.69
C GLU A 16 -6.71 1.50 -1.16
N LEU A 17 -7.65 1.50 -0.22
CA LEU A 17 -8.15 2.74 0.38
C LEU A 17 -7.05 3.50 1.13
N ILE A 18 -6.18 2.79 1.86
CA ILE A 18 -5.04 3.42 2.55
C ILE A 18 -4.05 3.99 1.53
N ARG A 19 -3.82 3.30 0.40
CA ARG A 19 -3.00 3.84 -0.69
C ARG A 19 -3.60 5.13 -1.24
N GLU A 20 -4.91 5.17 -1.48
CA GLU A 20 -5.61 6.36 -1.97
C GLU A 20 -5.49 7.54 -0.98
N GLU A 21 -5.68 7.30 0.31
CA GLU A 21 -5.49 8.31 1.35
C GLU A 21 -4.05 8.87 1.36
N ALA A 22 -3.04 8.00 1.26
CA ALA A 22 -1.64 8.42 1.17
C ALA A 22 -1.34 9.24 -0.10
N ILE A 23 -2.01 8.92 -1.21
CA ILE A 23 -1.96 9.68 -2.47
C ILE A 23 -2.62 11.06 -2.28
N GLU A 24 -3.80 11.14 -1.65
CA GLU A 24 -4.47 12.42 -1.37
C GLU A 24 -3.62 13.34 -0.48
N LYS A 25 -2.88 12.73 0.46
CA LYS A 25 -1.86 13.40 1.31
C LYS A 25 -0.58 13.77 0.57
N LYS A 26 -0.42 13.38 -0.70
CA LYS A 26 0.75 13.68 -1.57
C LYS A 26 2.06 13.14 -1.03
N ILE A 27 2.01 11.98 -0.37
CA ILE A 27 3.22 11.24 0.01
C ILE A 27 3.89 10.73 -1.27
N GLU A 28 5.19 10.96 -1.43
CA GLU A 28 5.89 10.76 -2.70
C GLU A 28 7.13 9.88 -2.51
N TYR A 29 7.27 8.87 -3.37
CA TYR A 29 8.43 8.00 -3.43
C TYR A 29 8.83 7.80 -4.90
N ASP A 30 9.98 8.34 -5.29
CA ASP A 30 10.57 8.26 -6.64
C ASP A 30 9.60 8.54 -7.80
N GLY A 31 8.63 9.43 -7.58
CA GLY A 31 7.66 9.84 -8.58
C GLY A 31 6.42 8.96 -8.63
N TYR A 32 6.28 7.93 -7.78
CA TYR A 32 5.09 7.07 -7.73
C TYR A 32 3.77 7.86 -7.69
N TYR A 33 3.67 8.89 -6.84
CA TYR A 33 2.45 9.70 -6.74
C TYR A 33 2.26 10.58 -7.99
N ARG A 34 3.30 11.33 -8.37
CA ARG A 34 3.28 12.21 -9.55
C ARG A 34 2.98 11.47 -10.84
N ILE A 35 3.65 10.34 -11.09
CA ILE A 35 3.46 9.51 -12.28
C ILE A 35 2.02 9.00 -12.33
N LYS A 36 1.45 8.55 -11.21
CA LYS A 36 0.04 8.13 -11.19
C LYS A 36 -0.88 9.26 -11.67
N TRP A 37 -0.73 10.46 -11.10
CA TRP A 37 -1.57 11.61 -11.44
C TRP A 37 -1.34 12.16 -12.84
N GLU A 38 -0.09 12.27 -13.28
CA GLU A 38 0.28 12.76 -14.61
C GLU A 38 -0.19 11.77 -15.70
N GLU A 39 0.04 10.46 -15.52
CA GLU A 39 -0.40 9.45 -16.49
C GLU A 39 -1.93 9.30 -16.52
N GLU A 40 -2.62 9.31 -15.37
CA GLU A 40 -4.09 9.28 -15.31
C GLU A 40 -4.71 10.52 -15.96
N ALA A 41 -4.12 11.70 -15.77
CA ALA A 41 -4.62 12.95 -16.31
C ALA A 41 -4.38 13.10 -17.82
N GLU A 42 -3.23 12.63 -18.33
CA GLU A 42 -2.84 12.85 -19.72
C GLU A 42 -3.37 11.79 -20.69
N ASN A 43 -3.38 10.50 -20.33
CA ASN A 43 -3.92 9.44 -21.19
C ASN A 43 -4.15 8.12 -20.46
N ILE A 44 -5.42 7.79 -20.20
CA ILE A 44 -5.84 6.47 -19.67
C ILE A 44 -5.28 5.29 -20.50
N MET A 45 -5.04 5.48 -21.81
CA MET A 45 -4.49 4.43 -22.69
C MET A 45 -3.01 4.12 -22.45
N THR A 46 -2.25 5.01 -21.82
CA THR A 46 -0.83 4.81 -21.49
C THR A 46 -0.60 4.60 -19.99
N PHE A 47 -1.66 4.72 -19.18
CA PHE A 47 -1.61 4.44 -17.75
C PHE A 47 -1.03 3.04 -17.52
N ASN A 48 0.08 2.97 -16.78
CA ASN A 48 0.74 1.70 -16.49
C ASN A 48 -0.05 0.91 -15.43
N LYS A 49 -1.17 0.33 -15.87
CA LYS A 49 -2.11 -0.37 -15.02
C LYS A 49 -1.46 -1.52 -14.26
N GLU A 50 -0.59 -2.31 -14.91
CA GLU A 50 0.12 -3.42 -14.27
C GLU A 50 1.07 -2.95 -13.16
N TYR A 51 1.70 -1.79 -13.33
CA TYR A 51 2.53 -1.17 -12.30
C TYR A 51 1.71 -0.78 -11.07
N PHE A 52 0.53 -0.19 -11.26
CA PHE A 52 -0.32 0.28 -10.16
C PHE A 52 -1.25 -0.79 -9.54
N GLU A 53 -1.53 -1.88 -10.26
CA GLU A 53 -2.28 -3.05 -9.76
C GLU A 53 -1.38 -4.09 -9.07
N ASN A 54 -0.06 -3.89 -9.09
CA ASN A 54 0.87 -4.76 -8.39
C ASN A 54 0.70 -4.60 -6.87
N LYS A 55 0.15 -5.64 -6.23
CA LYS A 55 -0.08 -5.69 -4.77
C LYS A 55 1.19 -5.47 -3.97
N ASP A 56 2.31 -6.09 -4.36
CA ASP A 56 3.59 -5.94 -3.65
C ASP A 56 4.07 -4.48 -3.70
N ARG A 57 3.88 -3.78 -4.84
CA ARG A 57 4.21 -2.35 -4.97
C ARG A 57 3.27 -1.45 -4.17
N ARG A 58 1.96 -1.74 -4.16
CA ARG A 58 0.98 -1.06 -3.29
C ARG A 58 1.36 -1.23 -1.83
N ASP A 59 1.63 -2.45 -1.39
CA ASP A 59 1.96 -2.77 -0.01
C ASP A 59 3.25 -2.04 0.40
N LEU A 60 4.26 -2.03 -0.47
CA LEU A 60 5.48 -1.25 -0.24
C LEU A 60 5.17 0.25 -0.04
N TYR A 61 4.29 0.81 -0.87
CA TYR A 61 3.93 2.23 -0.82
C TYR A 61 3.22 2.55 0.50
N VAL A 62 2.24 1.73 0.88
CA VAL A 62 1.46 1.86 2.12
C VAL A 62 2.37 1.70 3.33
N PHE A 63 3.30 0.73 3.34
CA PHE A 63 4.21 0.52 4.46
C PHE A 63 5.20 1.67 4.64
N LYS A 64 5.76 2.20 3.54
CA LYS A 64 6.61 3.40 3.62
C LYS A 64 5.80 4.61 4.08
N ALA A 65 4.59 4.81 3.55
CA ALA A 65 3.70 5.89 3.98
C ALA A 65 3.30 5.80 5.46
N ALA A 66 3.13 4.59 6.00
CA ALA A 66 2.86 4.36 7.42
C ALA A 66 4.05 4.70 8.33
N LEU A 67 5.30 4.67 7.84
CA LEU A 67 6.45 5.16 8.59
C LEU A 67 6.49 6.70 8.65
N ASP A 68 5.97 7.37 7.62
CA ASP A 68 6.06 8.82 7.46
C ASP A 68 4.82 9.57 7.98
N ASP A 69 3.65 8.93 8.00
CA ASP A 69 2.37 9.53 8.40
C ASP A 69 1.64 8.68 9.45
N LYS A 70 1.33 9.31 10.59
CA LYS A 70 0.70 8.64 11.74
C LYS A 70 -0.74 8.20 11.48
N GLU A 71 -1.48 8.91 10.64
CA GLU A 71 -2.85 8.54 10.30
C GLU A 71 -2.85 7.31 9.40
N ILE A 72 -1.95 7.27 8.41
CA ILE A 72 -1.71 6.07 7.59
C ILE A 72 -1.29 4.89 8.47
N PHE A 73 -0.38 5.11 9.44
CA PHE A 73 -0.02 4.08 10.41
C PHE A 73 -1.23 3.56 11.17
N GLN A 74 -2.11 4.44 11.65
CA GLN A 74 -3.29 4.04 12.44
C GLN A 74 -4.29 3.21 11.63
N LEU A 75 -4.54 3.62 10.38
CA LEU A 75 -5.40 2.86 9.46
C LEU A 75 -4.81 1.47 9.17
N LEU A 76 -3.51 1.43 8.86
CA LEU A 76 -2.81 0.17 8.60
C LEU A 76 -2.77 -0.71 9.85
N HIS A 77 -2.51 -0.16 11.03
CA HIS A 77 -2.52 -0.90 12.29
C HIS A 77 -3.87 -1.57 12.55
N TYR A 78 -4.98 -0.86 12.30
CA TYR A 78 -6.32 -1.42 12.48
C TYR A 78 -6.55 -2.65 11.59
N ILE A 79 -6.28 -2.53 10.29
CA ILE A 79 -6.51 -3.64 9.36
C ILE A 79 -5.50 -4.77 9.54
N TRP A 80 -4.25 -4.44 9.91
CA TRP A 80 -3.21 -5.41 10.23
C TRP A 80 -3.59 -6.28 11.43
N ASN A 81 -4.06 -5.65 12.52
CA ASN A 81 -4.51 -6.39 13.70
C ASN A 81 -5.70 -7.30 13.36
N LEU A 82 -6.66 -6.82 12.56
CA LEU A 82 -7.80 -7.63 12.12
C LEU A 82 -7.37 -8.83 11.26
N ALA A 83 -6.46 -8.63 10.31
CA ALA A 83 -6.06 -9.65 9.33
C ALA A 83 -4.98 -10.62 9.84
N LYS A 84 -4.08 -10.16 10.70
CA LYS A 84 -2.91 -10.93 11.17
C LYS A 84 -2.99 -11.32 12.65
N GLY A 85 -3.89 -10.71 13.42
CA GLY A 85 -4.04 -10.98 14.85
C GLY A 85 -2.84 -10.52 15.69
N GLU A 86 -2.04 -9.57 15.20
CA GLU A 86 -0.91 -8.98 15.91
C GLU A 86 -0.94 -7.45 15.86
N ASP A 87 -0.37 -6.78 16.85
CA ASP A 87 -0.26 -5.32 16.87
C ASP A 87 0.89 -4.87 15.96
N LEU A 88 0.55 -4.06 14.95
CA LEU A 88 1.54 -3.50 14.04
C LEU A 88 2.48 -2.55 14.81
N ASN A 89 3.76 -2.62 14.50
CA ASN A 89 4.78 -1.71 15.02
C ASN A 89 5.85 -1.45 13.95
N GLU A 90 6.72 -0.47 14.20
CA GLU A 90 7.77 -0.08 13.26
C GLU A 90 8.70 -1.24 12.88
N ASN A 91 9.02 -2.16 13.79
CA ASN A 91 9.87 -3.32 13.46
C ASN A 91 9.18 -4.27 12.47
N ILE A 92 7.87 -4.45 12.59
CA ILE A 92 7.09 -5.23 11.63
C ILE A 92 7.08 -4.51 10.28
N LEU A 93 6.83 -3.20 10.24
CA LEU A 93 6.87 -2.43 8.99
C LEU A 93 8.23 -2.54 8.29
N HIS A 94 9.34 -2.36 9.02
CA HIS A 94 10.67 -2.50 8.46
C HIS A 94 10.93 -3.91 7.93
N ARG A 95 10.45 -4.96 8.62
CA ARG A 95 10.55 -6.35 8.15
C ARG A 95 9.79 -6.55 6.84
N GLU A 96 8.54 -6.07 6.75
CA GLU A 96 7.73 -6.23 5.55
C GLU A 96 8.28 -5.43 4.36
N ILE A 97 8.75 -4.20 4.60
CA ILE A 97 9.45 -3.39 3.58
C ILE A 97 10.67 -4.13 3.06
N TYR A 98 11.54 -4.61 3.95
CA TYR A 98 12.73 -5.36 3.55
C TYR A 98 12.38 -6.62 2.75
N ALA A 99 11.35 -7.35 3.15
CA ALA A 99 10.89 -8.54 2.43
C ALA A 99 10.40 -8.23 1.00
N LEU A 100 9.81 -7.06 0.77
CA LEU A 100 9.39 -6.60 -0.56
C LEU A 100 10.59 -6.12 -1.39
N GLU A 101 11.52 -5.39 -0.79
CA GLU A 101 12.73 -4.93 -1.47
C GLU A 101 13.62 -6.10 -1.92
N GLU A 102 13.74 -7.16 -1.11
CA GLU A 102 14.45 -8.39 -1.47
C GLU A 102 13.81 -9.16 -2.65
N LYS A 103 12.50 -8.97 -2.89
CA LYS A 103 11.81 -9.50 -4.08
C LYS A 103 12.07 -8.65 -5.33
N GLY A 104 12.79 -7.54 -5.20
CA GLY A 104 13.04 -6.58 -6.28
C GLY A 104 11.95 -5.52 -6.45
N VAL A 105 11.08 -5.33 -5.44
CA VAL A 105 10.06 -4.30 -5.46
C VAL A 105 10.68 -3.00 -4.96
N SER A 106 10.73 -1.98 -5.82
CA SER A 106 11.20 -0.63 -5.47
C SER A 106 10.40 0.42 -6.23
N PHE A 107 10.47 1.66 -5.76
CA PHE A 107 10.05 2.84 -6.53
C PHE A 107 11.19 3.30 -7.45
#